data_AF-A0A439VGY9-F1
#
_entry.id   AF-A0A439VGY9-F1
#
_cell.length_a   1.000
_cell.length_b   1.000
_cell.length_c   1.000
_cell.angle_alpha   90.00
_cell.angle_beta   90.00
_cell.angle_gamma   90.00
#
_symmetry.space_group_name_H-M   'P 1'
#
loop_
_entity.id
_entity.type
_entity.pdbx_description
1 polymer ?
#
loop_
_entity_poly.entity_id
_entity_poly.type
_entity_poly.pdbx_seq_one_letter_code
_entity_poly.pdbx_strand_id
1 'polypeptide(L)'
;GGTTAVSNLGMFGIKDFAAVINPPHATILAVGAGEQRAVVKNGEIKIATVMSVTLSTDHRAVDGALGAELLVAFKRLIENPMGMLV
;
A
#
# COMPACT_ATOMS: atom_id res chain seq x y z
N GLY A 1 -2.80 -22.22 -2.44
CA GLY A 1 -1.60 -21.40 -2.20
C GLY A 1 -1.73 -20.11 -2.98
N GLY A 2 -1.08 -19.03 -2.51
CA GLY A 2 -1.03 -17.73 -3.19
C GLY A 2 0.42 -17.22 -3.24
N THR A 3 0.69 -16.21 -4.07
CA THR A 3 2.01 -15.55 -4.19
C THR A 3 2.20 -14.42 -3.18
N THR A 4 1.13 -13.68 -2.89
CA THR A 4 1.09 -12.56 -1.93
C THR A 4 -0.24 -12.57 -1.19
N ALA A 5 -0.32 -11.85 -0.07
CA ALA A 5 -1.54 -11.62 0.68
C ALA A 5 -1.85 -10.13 0.84
N VAL A 6 -3.13 -9.80 1.09
CA VAL A 6 -3.57 -8.45 1.46
C VAL A 6 -4.23 -8.53 2.84
N SER A 7 -3.86 -7.63 3.75
CA SER A 7 -4.47 -7.47 5.07
C SER A 7 -5.04 -6.06 5.19
N ASN A 8 -6.29 -5.93 5.61
CA ASN A 8 -6.95 -4.64 5.77
C ASN A 8 -7.37 -4.47 7.24
N LEU A 9 -6.70 -3.57 7.95
CA LEU A 9 -7.11 -3.11 9.28
C LEU A 9 -7.67 -1.70 9.26
N GLY A 10 -7.78 -1.08 8.08
CA GLY A 10 -8.44 0.22 7.93
C GLY A 10 -9.90 0.21 8.37
N MET A 11 -10.58 -0.93 8.29
CA MET A 11 -11.94 -1.09 8.82
C MET A 11 -12.05 -0.92 10.34
N PHE A 12 -10.92 -1.06 11.06
CA PHE A 12 -10.82 -0.84 12.50
C PHE A 12 -10.25 0.55 12.85
N GLY A 13 -10.11 1.44 11.86
CA GLY A 13 -9.54 2.77 12.06
C GLY A 13 -8.03 2.79 12.21
N ILE A 14 -7.33 1.68 11.94
CA ILE A 14 -5.87 1.62 12.02
C ILE A 14 -5.26 2.37 10.85
N LYS A 15 -4.48 3.41 11.16
CA LYS A 15 -3.83 4.27 10.18
C LYS A 15 -2.77 3.55 9.35
N ASP A 16 -1.90 2.79 10.01
CA ASP A 16 -0.81 2.02 9.42
C ASP A 16 -0.45 0.85 10.34
N PHE A 17 0.06 -0.24 9.76
CA PHE A 17 0.56 -1.39 10.49
C PHE A 17 1.54 -2.19 9.64
N ALA A 18 2.40 -2.97 10.30
CA ALA A 18 3.28 -3.93 9.64
C ALA A 18 2.67 -5.32 9.77
N ALA A 19 2.09 -5.83 8.68
CA ALA A 19 1.55 -7.18 8.67
C ALA A 19 2.69 -8.22 8.72
N VAL A 20 2.51 -9.28 9.51
CA VAL A 20 3.41 -10.43 9.49
C VAL A 20 3.09 -11.26 8.25
N ILE A 21 4.12 -11.65 7.51
CA ILE A 21 3.98 -12.53 6.35
C ILE A 21 3.31 -13.82 6.78
N ASN A 22 2.27 -14.25 6.07
CA ASN A 22 1.60 -15.52 6.29
C ASN A 22 2.18 -16.58 5.34
N PRO A 23 3.06 -17.51 5.79
CA PRO A 23 3.65 -18.51 4.91
C PRO A 23 2.56 -19.36 4.22
N PRO A 24 2.77 -19.79 2.96
CA PRO A 24 4.01 -19.73 2.17
C PRO A 24 4.20 -18.46 1.32
N HIS A 25 3.46 -17.38 1.56
CA HIS A 25 3.64 -16.13 0.81
C HIS A 25 5.03 -15.51 1.03
N ALA A 26 5.57 -14.81 0.03
CA ALA A 26 6.81 -14.04 0.16
C ALA A 26 6.56 -12.59 0.63
N THR A 27 5.33 -12.11 0.45
CA THR A 27 4.96 -10.73 0.76
C THR A 27 3.54 -10.63 1.31
N ILE A 28 3.27 -9.56 2.07
CA ILE A 28 1.92 -9.19 2.48
C ILE A 28 1.75 -7.66 2.45
N LEU A 29 0.65 -7.20 1.86
CA LEU A 29 0.31 -5.78 1.74
C LEU A 29 -0.70 -5.39 2.84
N ALA A 30 -0.30 -4.52 3.75
CA ALA A 30 -1.11 -3.98 4.83
C ALA A 30 -1.78 -2.67 4.41
N VAL A 31 -3.11 -2.64 4.40
CA VAL A 31 -3.93 -1.49 4.00
C VAL A 31 -4.54 -0.84 5.25
N GLY A 32 -4.13 0.39 5.51
CA GLY A 32 -4.67 1.22 6.59
C GLY A 32 -5.96 1.95 6.20
N ALA A 33 -6.51 2.70 7.15
CA ALA A 33 -7.72 3.48 6.96
C ALA A 33 -7.50 4.63 5.96
N GLY A 34 -8.50 4.89 5.13
CA GLY A 34 -8.61 6.14 4.39
C GLY A 34 -9.11 7.25 5.31
N GLU A 35 -8.31 8.27 5.55
CA GLU A 35 -8.66 9.39 6.43
C GLU A 35 -8.40 10.74 5.74
N GLN A 36 -9.10 11.79 6.18
CA GLN A 36 -8.88 13.14 5.67
C GLN A 36 -7.52 13.64 6.18
N ARG A 37 -6.62 13.98 5.26
CA ARG A 37 -5.31 14.58 5.58
C ARG A 37 -5.11 15.85 4.75
N ALA A 38 -4.43 16.82 5.34
CA ALA A 38 -3.87 17.94 4.59
C ALA A 38 -2.71 17.44 3.72
N VAL A 39 -2.79 17.67 2.41
CA VAL A 39 -1.78 17.32 1.42
C VAL A 39 -1.44 18.54 0.58
N VAL A 40 -0.21 18.61 0.08
CA VAL A 40 0.19 19.64 -0.87
C VAL A 40 -0.08 19.14 -2.29
N LYS A 41 -0.92 19.86 -3.04
CA LYS A 41 -1.19 19.58 -4.46
C LYS A 41 -1.02 20.86 -5.26
N ASN A 42 -0.05 20.86 -6.18
CA ASN A 42 0.31 22.03 -7.00
C ASN A 42 0.66 23.28 -6.18
N GLY A 43 1.38 23.12 -5.07
CA GLY A 43 1.79 24.23 -4.19
C GLY A 43 0.73 24.71 -3.20
N GLU A 44 -0.49 24.17 -3.24
CA GLU A 44 -1.57 24.53 -2.33
C GLU A 44 -1.86 23.41 -1.33
N ILE A 45 -2.20 23.77 -0.09
CA ILE A 45 -2.73 22.82 0.90
C ILE A 45 -4.17 22.48 0.53
N LYS A 46 -4.45 21.20 0.34
CA LYS A 46 -5.79 20.66 0.09
C LYS A 46 -6.08 19.54 1.06
N ILE A 47 -7.35 19.36 1.38
CA ILE A 47 -7.82 18.21 2.14
C ILE A 47 -8.10 17.08 1.13
N ALA A 48 -7.57 15.89 1.40
CA ALA A 48 -7.80 14.70 0.59
C ALA A 48 -7.98 13.46 1.48
N THR A 49 -8.75 12.48 1.01
CA THR A 49 -8.76 11.14 1.58
C THR A 49 -7.45 10.45 1.22
N VAL A 50 -6.65 10.10 2.22
CA VAL A 50 -5.35 9.43 2.05
C VAL A 50 -5.37 8.11 2.81
N MET A 51 -4.89 7.04 2.17
CA MET A 51 -4.62 5.76 2.85
C MET A 51 -3.11 5.55 2.96
N SER A 52 -2.67 4.94 4.06
CA SER A 52 -1.30 4.41 4.16
C SER A 52 -1.29 2.93 3.79
N VAL A 53 -0.25 2.50 3.09
CA VAL A 53 -0.04 1.10 2.71
C VAL A 53 1.38 0.69 3.02
N THR A 54 1.54 -0.45 3.68
CA THR A 54 2.84 -1.02 4.07
C THR A 54 3.03 -2.39 3.42
N LEU A 55 4.16 -2.60 2.76
CA LEU A 55 4.52 -3.90 2.20
C LEU A 55 5.56 -4.58 3.09
N SER A 56 5.20 -5.72 3.69
CA SER A 56 6.16 -6.58 4.37
C SER A 56 6.68 -7.63 3.40
N THR A 57 8.00 -7.82 3.38
CA THR A 57 8.70 -8.71 2.44
C THR A 57 9.64 -9.67 3.13
N ASP A 58 9.73 -10.91 2.62
CA ASP A 58 10.85 -11.78 2.92
C ASP A 58 12.06 -11.29 2.13
N HIS A 59 13.00 -10.65 2.82
CA HIS A 59 14.16 -10.01 2.21
C HIS A 59 15.11 -10.98 1.49
N ARG A 60 14.96 -12.29 1.72
CA ARG A 60 15.69 -13.33 0.99
C ARG A 60 15.17 -13.51 -0.44
N ALA A 61 13.90 -13.15 -0.67
CA ALA A 61 13.21 -13.31 -1.95
C ALA A 61 12.95 -11.98 -2.67
N VAL A 62 12.77 -10.89 -1.92
CA VAL A 62 12.46 -9.55 -2.46
C VAL A 62 13.35 -8.52 -1.80
N ASP A 63 14.15 -7.79 -2.57
CA ASP A 63 14.94 -6.68 -2.06
C ASP A 63 14.12 -5.38 -1.94
N GLY A 64 14.74 -4.36 -1.34
CA GLY A 64 14.07 -3.08 -1.08
C GLY A 64 13.75 -2.28 -2.34
N ALA A 65 14.55 -2.40 -3.40
CA ALA A 65 14.33 -1.68 -4.65
C ALA A 65 13.09 -2.24 -5.37
N LEU A 66 13.01 -3.57 -5.50
CA LEU A 66 11.85 -4.24 -6.09
C LEU A 66 10.57 -3.99 -5.27
N GLY A 67 10.67 -4.00 -3.94
CA GLY A 67 9.55 -3.65 -3.06
C GLY A 67 9.07 -2.20 -3.26
N ALA A 68 10.00 -1.26 -3.45
CA ALA A 68 9.67 0.13 -3.72
C ALA A 68 9.00 0.31 -5.10
N GLU A 69 9.52 -0.35 -6.15
CA GLU A 69 8.92 -0.34 -7.49
C GLU A 69 7.47 -0.83 -7.46
N LEU A 70 7.20 -1.92 -6.74
CA LEU A 70 5.85 -2.45 -6.55
C LEU A 70 4.94 -1.42 -5.87
N LEU A 71 5.39 -0.77 -4.79
CA LEU A 71 4.60 0.25 -4.08
C LEU A 71 4.34 1.49 -4.94
N VAL A 72 5.29 1.91 -5.77
CA VAL A 72 5.12 3.02 -6.72
C VAL A 72 4.07 2.66 -7.79
N ALA A 73 4.16 1.46 -8.35
CA ALA A 73 3.18 0.96 -9.31
C ALA A 73 1.78 0.87 -8.68
N PHE A 74 1.69 0.29 -7.48
CA PHE A 74 0.44 0.20 -6.71
C PHE A 74 -0.18 1.59 -6.50
N LYS A 75 0.59 2.54 -5.96
CA LYS A 75 0.13 3.91 -5.74
C LYS A 75 -0.44 4.53 -7.02
N ARG A 76 0.31 4.47 -8.12
CA ARG A 76 -0.09 5.05 -9.41
C ARG A 76 -1.44 4.51 -9.88
N LEU A 77 -1.63 3.20 -9.82
CA LEU A 77 -2.83 2.54 -10.31
C LEU A 77 -4.04 2.77 -9.38
N ILE A 78 -3.84 2.84 -8.07
CA ILE A 78 -4.91 3.12 -7.13
C ILE A 78 -5.34 4.60 -7.18
N GLU A 79 -4.40 5.53 -7.35
CA GLU A 79 -4.70 6.95 -7.51
C GLU A 79 -5.33 7.26 -8.88
N ASN A 80 -5.06 6.45 -9.91
CA ASN A 80 -5.61 6.60 -11.27
C ASN A 80 -6.09 5.24 -11.84
N PRO A 81 -7.24 4.71 -11.38
CA PRO A 81 -7.69 3.35 -11.74
C PRO A 81 -7.92 3.12 -13.23
N MET A 82 -8.24 4.17 -13.99
CA MET A 82 -8.40 4.08 -15.45
C MET A 82 -7.12 3.63 -16.15
N GLY A 83 -5.94 3.87 -15.55
CA GLY A 83 -4.67 3.37 -16.05
C GLY A 83 -4.49 1.84 -15.95
N MET A 84 -5.42 1.12 -15.31
CA MET A 84 -5.44 -0.36 -15.32
C MET A 84 -6.12 -0.94 -16.58
N LEU A 85 -6.89 -0.13 -17.33
CA LEU A 85 -7.73 -0.61 -18.44
C LEU A 85 -7.07 -0.51 -19.82
N VAL A 86 -5.88 0.11 -19.92
CA VAL A 86 -5.19 0.42 -21.17
C VAL A 86 -3.75 -0.04 -21.15
#